data_AF-A0AAP0G094-F1
#
_entry.id   AF-A0AAP0G094-F1
#
_cell.length_a   1.000
_cell.length_b   1.000
_cell.length_c   1.000
_cell.angle_alpha   90.00
_cell.angle_beta   90.00
_cell.angle_gamma   90.00
#
_symmetry.space_group_name_H-M   'P 1'
#
loop_
_entity.id
_entity.type
_entity.pdbx_description
1 polymer ?
#
loop_
_entity_poly.entity_id
_entity_poly.type
_entity_poly.pdbx_seq_one_letter_code
_entity_poly.pdbx_strand_id
1 'polypeptide(L)' 'MFHTNGFGSITMGSNARDLVALINEALSISITQKKSIIETNTIRSALHRYCGFARSSLLFQPQLQRLNI' A
#
# COMPACT_ATOMS: atom_id res chain seq x y z
N MET A 1 -25.21 1.65 12.09
CA MET A 1 -24.19 2.41 12.84
C MET A 1 -22.83 2.02 12.25
N PHE A 2 -22.20 2.89 11.46
CA PHE A 2 -20.98 2.56 10.73
C PHE A 2 -19.77 2.78 11.63
N HIS A 3 -19.04 1.71 11.90
CA HIS A 3 -17.84 1.69 12.73
C HIS A 3 -16.67 2.32 11.96
N THR A 4 -16.57 3.65 11.99
CA THR A 4 -15.42 4.36 11.42
C THR A 4 -14.24 4.31 12.40
N ASN A 5 -13.53 3.17 12.45
CA ASN A 5 -12.19 3.15 13.01
C ASN A 5 -11.31 4.06 12.14
N GLY A 6 -11.12 5.28 12.64
CA GLY A 6 -10.38 6.35 12.00
C GLY A 6 -9.04 5.85 11.48
N PHE A 7 -8.82 6.06 10.19
CA PHE A 7 -7.48 5.96 9.64
C PHE A 7 -6.66 7.07 10.29
N GLY A 8 -5.70 6.70 11.14
CA GLY A 8 -4.67 7.64 11.56
C GLY A 8 -3.89 8.13 10.32
N SER A 9 -3.24 9.29 10.44
CA SER A 9 -2.33 9.78 9.40
C SER A 9 -1.23 8.75 9.16
N ILE A 10 -1.23 8.12 8.00
CA ILE A 10 -0.13 7.26 7.56
C ILE A 10 0.80 8.13 6.74
N THR A 11 1.99 8.42 7.26
CA THR A 11 3.06 9.04 6.48
C THR A 11 3.53 8.05 5.43
N MET A 12 2.85 8.02 4.28
CA MET A 12 3.36 7.45 3.05
C MET A 12 4.45 8.40 2.53
N GLY A 13 5.54 7.85 1.99
CA GLY A 13 6.60 8.67 1.40
C GLY A 13 6.00 9.68 0.42
N SER A 14 6.52 10.90 0.39
CA SER A 14 5.97 12.04 -0.37
C SER A 14 6.09 11.90 -1.90
N ASN A 15 6.13 10.68 -2.41
CA ASN A 15 6.32 10.35 -3.80
C ASN A 15 4.96 10.04 -4.45
N ALA A 16 4.57 10.84 -5.45
CA ALA A 16 3.28 10.68 -6.14
C ALA A 16 3.09 9.28 -6.74
N ARG A 17 4.19 8.59 -7.09
CA ARG A 17 4.16 7.24 -7.65
C ARG A 17 3.71 6.18 -6.65
N ASP A 18 4.13 6.31 -5.40
CA ASP A 18 3.71 5.42 -4.30
C ASP A 18 2.20 5.55 -4.05
N LEU A 19 1.68 6.78 -4.10
CA LEU A 19 0.25 7.05 -3.96
C LEU A 19 -0.56 6.43 -5.12
N VAL A 20 -0.09 6.59 -6.37
CA VAL A 20 -0.75 5.98 -7.55
C VAL A 20 -0.78 4.46 -7.43
N ALA A 21 0.32 3.82 -6.99
CA ALA A 21 0.36 2.37 -6.79
C ALA A 21 -0.64 1.90 -5.72
N LEU A 22 -0.77 2.64 -4.60
CA LEU A 22 -1.74 2.34 -3.55
C LEU A 22 -3.19 2.44 -4.04
N ILE A 23 -3.52 3.49 -4.79
CA ILE A 23 -4.87 3.69 -5.33
C ILE A 23 -5.21 2.60 -6.36
N ASN A 24 -4.27 2.23 -7.22
CA ASN A 24 -4.46 1.15 -8.18
C ASN A 24 -4.72 -0.20 -7.48
N GLU A 25 -4.00 -0.50 -6.40
CA GLU A 25 -4.25 -1.71 -5.62
C GLU A 25 -5.61 -1.66 -4.91
N ALA A 26 -5.99 -0.52 -4.33
CA ALA A 26 -7.31 -0.34 -3.72
C ALA A 26 -8.44 -0.53 -4.75
N LEU A 27 -8.26 0.01 -5.97
CA LEU A 27 -9.20 -0.15 -7.06
C LEU A 27 -9.29 -1.64 -7.49
N SER A 28 -8.16 -2.31 -7.69
CA SER A 28 -8.09 -3.74 -8.02
C SER A 28 -8.83 -4.61 -7.00
N ILE A 29 -8.64 -4.34 -5.71
CA ILE A 29 -9.33 -5.03 -4.62
C ILE A 29 -10.84 -4.74 -4.66
N SER A 30 -11.24 -3.49 -4.90
CA SER A 30 -12.67 -3.13 -5.00
C SER A 30 -13.35 -3.83 -6.19
N ILE A 31 -12.67 -3.94 -7.33
CA ILE A 31 -13.16 -4.64 -8.53
C ILE A 31 -13.30 -6.14 -8.25
N THR A 32 -12.30 -6.75 -7.60
CA THR A 32 -12.33 -8.17 -7.22
C THR A 32 -13.48 -8.47 -6.25
N GLN A 33 -13.78 -7.54 -5.35
CA GLN A 33 -14.92 -7.63 -4.42
C GLN A 33 -16.24 -7.15 -5.03
N LYS A 34 -16.26 -6.72 -6.31
CA LYS A 34 -17.42 -6.17 -7.03
C LYS A 34 -18.07 -4.98 -6.31
N LYS A 35 -17.27 -4.18 -5.62
CA LYS A 35 -17.70 -2.95 -4.95
C LYS A 35 -17.55 -1.77 -5.89
N SER A 36 -18.57 -0.92 -5.93
CA SER A 36 -18.56 0.34 -6.68
C SER A 36 -17.96 1.51 -5.90
N ILE A 37 -17.81 1.36 -4.58
CA ILE A 37 -17.31 2.39 -3.66
C ILE A 37 -16.06 1.84 -2.99
N ILE A 38 -14.97 2.62 -3.01
CA ILE A 38 -13.76 2.30 -2.24
C ILE A 38 -14.06 2.60 -0.78
N GLU A 39 -14.29 1.54 -0.02
CA GLU A 39 -14.46 1.64 1.42
C GLU A 39 -13.13 1.77 2.15
N THR A 40 -13.18 2.30 3.37
CA THR A 40 -12.03 2.40 4.27
C THR A 40 -11.35 1.04 4.52
N ASN A 41 -12.10 -0.07 4.52
CA ASN A 41 -11.52 -1.42 4.64
C ASN A 41 -10.67 -1.82 3.42
N THR A 42 -11.04 -1.35 2.23
CA THR A 42 -10.33 -1.60 0.97
C THR A 42 -9.00 -0.87 0.96
N ILE A 43 -8.98 0.39 1.38
CA ILE A 43 -7.75 1.19 1.55
C ILE A 43 -6.82 0.50 2.56
N ARG A 44 -7.37 -0.10 3.63
CA ARG A 44 -6.58 -0.85 4.64
C ARG A 44 -5.95 -2.10 4.06
N SER A 45 -6.70 -2.86 3.27
CA SER A 45 -6.16 -4.03 2.57
C SER A 45 -5.07 -3.66 1.57
N ALA A 46 -5.30 -2.60 0.77
CA ALA A 46 -4.32 -2.10 -0.18
C ALA A 46 -3.03 -1.67 0.52
N LEU A 47 -3.13 -0.93 1.61
CA LEU A 47 -1.98 -0.50 2.40
C LEU A 47 -1.23 -1.67 3.04
N HIS A 48 -1.95 -2.67 3.57
CA HIS A 48 -1.32 -3.85 4.15
C HIS A 48 -0.50 -4.61 3.10
N ARG A 49 -1.04 -4.78 1.88
CA ARG A 49 -0.31 -5.37 0.76
C ARG A 49 0.84 -4.50 0.29
N TYR A 50 0.65 -3.18 0.25
CA TYR A 50 1.69 -2.23 -0.13
C TYR A 50 2.88 -2.24 0.85
N CYS A 51 2.61 -2.21 2.15
CA CYS A 51 3.63 -2.30 3.19
C CYS A 51 4.29 -3.68 3.21
N GLY A 52 3.52 -4.74 2.99
CA GLY A 52 4.04 -6.10 2.81
C GLY A 52 4.98 -6.20 1.59
N PHE A 53 4.57 -5.64 0.45
CA PHE A 53 5.39 -5.56 -0.76
C PHE A 53 6.67 -4.78 -0.51
N ALA A 54 6.58 -3.57 0.05
CA ALA A 54 7.74 -2.75 0.38
C ALA A 54 8.69 -3.45 1.36
N ARG A 55 8.15 -4.16 2.36
CA ARG A 55 8.96 -4.99 3.27
C ARG A 55 9.62 -6.15 2.57
N SER A 56 8.93 -6.84 1.67
CA SER A 56 9.53 -7.89 0.83
C SER A 56 10.60 -7.32 -0.10
N SER A 57 10.37 -6.17 -0.74
CA SER A 57 11.35 -5.49 -1.59
C SER A 57 12.60 -5.07 -0.81
N LEU A 58 12.45 -4.58 0.42
CA LEU A 58 13.56 -4.24 1.31
C LEU A 58 14.31 -5.47 1.82
N LEU A 59 13.60 -6.57 2.12
CA LEU A 59 14.21 -7.84 2.53
C LEU A 59 14.93 -8.53 1.35
N PHE A 60 14.53 -8.21 0.11
CA PHE A 60 15.06 -8.75 -1.13
C PHE A 60 16.01 -7.77 -1.85
N GLN A 61 16.71 -6.90 -1.10
CA GLN A 61 17.90 -6.23 -1.61
C GLN A 61 19.13 -7.10 -1.30
N PRO A 62 19.61 -7.96 -2.23
CA PRO A 62 20.97 -8.46 -2.11
C PRO A 62 21.91 -7.25 -2.17
N GLN A 63 22.80 -7.18 -1.20
CA GLN A 63 23.77 -6.12 -0.96
C GLN A 63 24.70 -5.90 -2.17
N LEU A 64 24.26 -5.19 -3.20
CA LEU A 64 25.13 -4.66 -4.26
C LEU A 64 25.60 -3.24 -3.91
N GLN A 65 26.18 -3.10 -2.73
CA GLN A 65 26.91 -1.88 -2.35
C GLN A 65 28.25 -2.17 -1.67
N ARG A 66 28.82 -3.38 -1.88
CA ARG A 66 30.15 -3.73 -1.38
C ARG A 66 31.09 -4.14 -2.50
N LEU A 67 31.31 -3.25 -3.47
CA LEU A 67 32.53 -3.22 -4.26
C LEU A 67 32.78 -1.83 -4.85
N ASN A 68 33.10 -0.86 -3.99
CA ASN A 68 33.84 0.34 -4.39
C ASN A 68 34.62 0.94 -3.21
N ILE A 69 35.54 0.15 -2.65
CA ILE A 69 36.76 0.61 -1.95
C ILE A 69 37.85 -0.40 -2.31
#